data_AF-A0A2A2EN42-F1
#
_entry.id   AF-A0A2A2EN42-F1
#
_cell.length_a   1.000
_cell.length_b   1.000
_cell.length_c   1.000
_cell.angle_alpha   90.00
_cell.angle_beta   90.00
_cell.angle_gamma   90.00
#
_symmetry.space_group_name_H-M   'P 1'
#
loop_
_entity.id
_entity.type
_entity.pdbx_description
1 polymer ?
#
loop_
_entity_poly.entity_id
_entity_poly.type
_entity_poly.pdbx_seq_one_letter_code
_entity_poly.pdbx_strand_id
1 'polypeptide(L)'
;MTGRSGSVKVPGGKLVRVTLAAGACLDGDFFADGDAHGVIDAVENVLVDAARELDMTLADAASADGAATRPDGQGGGPAHDAASADGGAMAGVAAPDDGSVPTADTADDVDSVDSDLRTRADETHAEEDDGDLRDAGPRTRATENAQPAAFGRPRGPAGPRTRATENAVEAWYRRTVRRIDDVLGGRLIGANADAIALATLRAAAGDDAAARAFEERHTARVRRSWRAAQHPRTPSPICIAADEIRSRWAALRPHVVVDRPRMPEEQMALEPQWARQVADGERPPTIRIWHWAAPAVVCGRYQSIEDEVDVAAARARGVHIVRRGTGGGAMFIEPADTITYSLYAPLWFADGLDAVQAYQLCDAWLLAALAECGVRACYAGLNDIAAVHDDGGGATAVGGKIGGAAQMRVSARDGAPGCLLHHVTLAYAIDAAAMGGILITDPEKMSDKAVKSARRRVEPMTAQTTMTREEVVATMAQVAAAFGSQTPMRA
;
A
#
# COMPACT_ATOMS: atom_id res chain seq x y z
N MET A 1 3.15 17.97 -24.42
CA MET A 1 1.96 18.31 -23.61
C MET A 1 2.07 17.57 -22.30
N THR A 2 2.26 18.26 -21.19
CA THR A 2 2.41 17.67 -19.85
C THR A 2 1.04 17.28 -19.31
N GLY A 3 0.79 15.99 -19.12
CA GLY A 3 -0.46 15.49 -18.50
C GLY A 3 -0.59 15.95 -17.05
N ARG A 4 -1.83 16.07 -16.55
CA ARG A 4 -2.11 16.34 -15.13
C ARG A 4 -1.94 15.05 -14.34
N SER A 5 -1.28 15.07 -13.19
CA SER A 5 -1.07 13.86 -12.38
C SER A 5 -1.41 14.07 -10.92
N GLY A 6 -1.95 13.04 -10.28
CA GLY A 6 -2.23 12.99 -8.85
C GLY A 6 -1.79 11.65 -8.27
N SER A 7 -1.25 11.66 -7.06
CA SER A 7 -0.79 10.44 -6.40
C SER A 7 -1.24 10.38 -4.95
N VAL A 8 -1.64 9.21 -4.46
CA VAL A 8 -2.15 8.97 -3.10
C VAL A 8 -1.46 7.76 -2.50
N LYS A 9 -1.10 7.87 -1.22
CA LYS A 9 -0.51 6.77 -0.44
C LYS A 9 -1.59 6.11 0.41
N VAL A 10 -1.91 4.84 0.15
CA VAL A 10 -2.84 4.08 0.99
C VAL A 10 -2.23 3.73 2.35
N PRO A 11 -3.06 3.56 3.40
CA PRO A 11 -2.62 2.95 4.64
C PRO A 11 -1.94 1.61 4.37
N GLY A 12 -0.70 1.43 4.82
CA GLY A 12 0.17 0.29 4.45
C GLY A 12 1.29 0.64 3.45
N GLY A 13 1.34 1.88 2.96
CA GLY A 13 2.52 2.46 2.31
C GLY A 13 2.60 2.29 0.79
N LYS A 14 1.54 1.82 0.13
CA LYS A 14 1.48 1.66 -1.33
C LYS A 14 1.04 2.98 -1.99
N LEU A 15 1.70 3.38 -3.08
CA LEU A 15 1.35 4.57 -3.86
C LEU A 15 0.42 4.18 -5.01
N VAL A 16 -0.57 5.03 -5.27
CA VAL A 16 -1.40 5.00 -6.47
C VAL A 16 -1.22 6.34 -7.15
N ARG A 17 -0.94 6.33 -8.45
CA ARG A 17 -0.82 7.52 -9.29
C ARG A 17 -1.79 7.41 -10.45
N VAL A 18 -2.46 8.51 -10.75
CA VAL A 18 -3.28 8.68 -11.94
C VAL A 18 -2.71 9.82 -12.75
N THR A 19 -2.48 9.59 -14.04
CA THR A 19 -2.05 10.61 -15.00
C THR A 19 -3.12 10.79 -16.07
N LEU A 20 -3.57 12.02 -16.28
CA LEU A 20 -4.58 12.42 -17.24
C LEU A 20 -3.92 13.21 -18.38
N ALA A 21 -3.99 12.67 -19.59
CA ALA A 21 -3.52 13.28 -20.82
C ALA A 21 -4.58 13.14 -21.92
N ALA A 22 -4.25 12.53 -23.07
CA ALA A 22 -5.26 12.16 -24.08
C ALA A 22 -6.17 10.99 -23.63
N GLY A 23 -5.76 10.26 -22.59
CA GLY A 23 -6.53 9.26 -21.85
C GLY A 23 -6.18 9.33 -20.36
N ALA A 24 -6.48 8.27 -19.62
CA ALA A 24 -6.02 8.09 -18.25
C ALA A 24 -5.00 6.96 -18.20
N CYS A 25 -3.98 7.12 -17.35
CA CYS A 25 -3.03 6.08 -17.03
C CYS A 25 -3.03 5.86 -15.52
N LEU A 26 -3.27 4.63 -15.10
CA LEU A 26 -3.22 4.19 -13.71
C LEU A 26 -1.87 3.51 -13.46
N ASP A 27 -1.10 4.07 -12.54
CA ASP A 27 0.23 3.59 -12.17
C ASP A 27 0.32 3.44 -10.65
N GLY A 28 1.19 2.57 -10.18
CA GLY A 28 1.45 2.43 -8.75
C GLY A 28 1.71 1.01 -8.27
N ASP A 29 1.54 0.86 -6.97
CA ASP A 29 2.19 -0.14 -6.14
C ASP A 29 1.25 -1.31 -5.80
N PHE A 30 0.54 -1.79 -6.83
CA PHE A 30 -0.53 -2.78 -6.73
C PHE A 30 -0.36 -3.90 -7.76
N PHE A 31 -0.89 -5.08 -7.42
CA PHE A 31 -0.91 -6.24 -8.31
C PHE A 31 -2.34 -6.52 -8.73
N ALA A 32 -2.55 -6.97 -9.96
CA ALA A 32 -3.85 -7.49 -10.37
C ALA A 32 -3.81 -9.02 -10.33
N ASP A 33 -4.85 -9.62 -9.76
CA ASP A 33 -5.11 -11.06 -9.80
C ASP A 33 -5.84 -11.40 -11.11
N GLY A 34 -5.31 -12.35 -11.87
CA GLY A 34 -5.81 -12.70 -13.22
C GLY A 34 -5.32 -11.77 -14.34
N ASP A 35 -6.23 -11.37 -15.25
CA ASP A 35 -5.93 -10.51 -16.40
C ASP A 35 -5.67 -9.06 -15.96
N ALA A 36 -4.40 -8.78 -15.66
CA ALA A 36 -3.96 -7.48 -15.18
C ALA A 36 -4.22 -6.35 -16.19
N HIS A 37 -4.00 -6.61 -17.48
CA HIS A 37 -4.15 -5.60 -18.52
C HIS A 37 -5.63 -5.24 -18.72
N GLY A 38 -6.51 -6.23 -18.86
CA GLY A 38 -7.95 -5.98 -19.00
C GLY A 38 -8.56 -5.27 -17.79
N VAL A 39 -8.12 -5.59 -16.57
CA VAL A 39 -8.59 -4.89 -15.35
C VAL A 39 -8.11 -3.44 -15.32
N ILE A 40 -6.84 -3.19 -15.63
CA ILE A 40 -6.27 -1.83 -15.65
C ILE A 40 -6.95 -0.99 -16.72
N ASP A 41 -7.10 -1.50 -17.95
CA ASP A 41 -7.75 -0.80 -19.06
C ASP A 41 -9.20 -0.43 -18.72
N ALA A 42 -9.93 -1.35 -18.10
CA ALA A 42 -11.31 -1.09 -17.69
C ALA A 42 -11.40 0.01 -16.61
N VAL A 43 -10.43 0.05 -15.67
CA VAL A 43 -10.36 1.14 -14.68
C VAL A 43 -9.98 2.45 -15.36
N GLU A 44 -8.97 2.48 -16.22
CA GLU A 44 -8.54 3.69 -16.93
C GLU A 44 -9.67 4.33 -17.74
N ASN A 45 -10.52 3.53 -18.38
CA ASN A 45 -11.73 4.01 -19.04
C ASN A 45 -12.70 4.71 -18.08
N VAL A 46 -12.91 4.16 -16.88
CA VAL A 46 -13.71 4.81 -15.82
C VAL A 46 -13.06 6.14 -15.40
N LEU A 47 -11.73 6.22 -15.32
CA LEU A 47 -11.02 7.42 -14.88
C LEU A 47 -11.13 8.58 -15.88
N VAL A 48 -11.14 8.29 -17.19
CA VAL A 48 -11.33 9.31 -18.24
C VAL A 48 -12.67 10.02 -18.05
N ASP A 49 -13.74 9.26 -17.88
CA ASP A 49 -15.09 9.82 -17.68
C ASP A 49 -15.21 10.54 -16.34
N ALA A 50 -14.69 9.94 -15.27
CA ALA A 50 -14.71 10.53 -13.93
C ALA A 50 -13.99 11.88 -13.89
N ALA A 51 -12.85 12.02 -14.58
CA ALA A 51 -12.12 13.28 -14.68
C ALA A 51 -12.93 14.37 -15.37
N ARG A 52 -13.60 14.04 -16.48
CA ARG A 52 -14.48 14.99 -17.21
C ARG A 52 -15.66 15.44 -16.36
N GLU A 53 -16.32 14.52 -15.66
CA GLU A 53 -17.42 14.83 -14.75
C GLU A 53 -16.99 15.77 -13.62
N LEU A 54 -15.77 15.60 -13.09
CA LEU A 54 -15.24 16.46 -12.05
C LEU A 54 -14.90 17.86 -12.59
N ASP A 55 -14.25 17.95 -13.75
CA ASP A 55 -13.95 19.23 -14.40
C ASP A 55 -15.25 20.04 -14.62
N MET A 56 -16.33 19.39 -15.07
CA MET A 56 -17.66 20.03 -15.19
C MET A 56 -18.21 20.48 -13.83
N THR A 57 -18.15 19.61 -12.82
CA THR A 57 -18.64 19.91 -11.47
C THR A 57 -17.95 21.15 -10.87
N LEU A 58 -16.65 21.28 -11.08
CA LEU A 58 -15.85 22.42 -10.60
C LEU A 58 -16.10 23.67 -11.46
N ALA A 59 -16.27 23.54 -12.77
CA ALA A 59 -16.58 24.64 -13.67
C ALA A 59 -17.98 25.25 -13.42
N ASP A 60 -18.98 24.42 -13.13
CA ASP A 60 -20.33 24.87 -12.76
C ASP A 60 -20.30 25.67 -11.44
N ALA A 61 -19.48 25.23 -10.48
CA ALA A 61 -19.27 25.95 -9.23
C ALA A 61 -18.56 27.30 -9.45
N ALA A 62 -17.52 27.35 -10.28
CA ALA A 62 -16.80 28.59 -10.61
C ALA A 62 -17.66 29.59 -11.40
N SER A 63 -18.52 29.11 -12.30
CA SER A 63 -19.45 29.95 -13.07
C SER A 63 -20.54 30.57 -12.19
N ALA A 64 -20.99 29.85 -11.15
CA ALA A 64 -21.90 30.37 -10.14
C ALA A 64 -21.24 31.45 -9.25
N ASP A 65 -19.92 31.40 -9.03
CA ASP A 65 -19.16 32.42 -8.31
C ASP A 65 -18.93 33.71 -9.15
N GLY A 66 -18.69 33.57 -10.45
CA GLY A 66 -18.55 34.70 -11.39
C GLY A 66 -19.86 35.46 -11.64
N ALA A 67 -21.02 34.78 -11.57
CA ALA A 67 -22.32 35.43 -11.69
C ALA A 67 -22.71 36.26 -10.44
N ALA A 68 -22.14 35.95 -9.27
CA ALA A 68 -22.39 36.64 -8.01
C ALA A 68 -21.52 37.90 -7.79
N THR A 69 -20.54 38.15 -8.67
CA THR A 69 -19.55 39.25 -8.55
C THR A 69 -19.74 40.36 -9.59
N ARG A 70 -20.92 40.48 -10.22
CA ARG A 70 -21.24 41.70 -10.98
C ARG A 70 -21.40 42.89 -10.04
N PRO A 71 -20.75 44.04 -10.30
CA PRO A 71 -20.92 45.23 -9.47
C PRO A 71 -22.30 45.83 -9.73
N ASP A 72 -23.10 45.93 -8.66
CA ASP A 72 -24.29 46.78 -8.63
C ASP A 72 -23.88 48.24 -8.90
N GLY A 73 -24.43 48.83 -9.96
CA GLY A 73 -24.21 50.24 -10.26
C GLY A 73 -24.80 50.73 -11.56
N GLN A 74 -26.13 50.86 -11.63
CA GLN A 74 -26.84 52.14 -11.80
C GLN A 74 -28.32 51.89 -12.11
N GLY A 75 -29.16 52.47 -11.26
CA GLY A 75 -30.61 52.39 -11.35
C GLY A 75 -31.20 53.29 -12.43
N GLY A 76 -32.38 52.88 -12.88
CA GLY A 76 -33.29 53.66 -13.70
C GLY A 76 -34.50 52.81 -14.06
N GLY A 77 -35.59 52.97 -13.33
CA GLY A 77 -36.93 52.59 -13.81
C GLY A 77 -37.81 53.85 -13.90
N PRO A 78 -39.09 53.76 -14.31
CA PRO A 78 -39.74 52.70 -15.10
C PRO A 78 -40.48 53.29 -16.33
N ALA A 79 -40.97 52.42 -17.23
CA ALA A 79 -42.08 52.77 -18.12
C ALA A 79 -42.98 51.55 -18.34
N HIS A 80 -44.25 51.73 -17.99
CA HIS A 80 -45.39 50.92 -18.40
C HIS A 80 -45.56 50.99 -19.93
N ASP A 81 -45.94 49.89 -20.57
CA ASP A 81 -47.22 49.86 -21.29
C ASP A 81 -47.63 48.42 -21.69
N ALA A 82 -48.94 48.26 -21.79
CA ALA A 82 -49.70 47.02 -21.86
C ALA A 82 -50.09 46.61 -23.30
N ALA A 83 -50.84 45.50 -23.37
CA ALA A 83 -51.62 44.93 -24.49
C ALA A 83 -50.88 43.86 -25.33
N SER A 84 -51.46 42.73 -25.72
CA SER A 84 -52.83 42.19 -25.62
C SER A 84 -52.84 40.74 -26.17
N ALA A 85 -53.94 40.00 -25.88
CA ALA A 85 -54.36 38.67 -26.35
C ALA A 85 -54.15 38.40 -27.87
N ASP A 86 -54.03 37.17 -28.37
CA ASP A 86 -54.97 36.04 -28.51
C ASP A 86 -54.16 34.91 -29.20
N GLY A 87 -54.45 33.61 -29.25
CA GLY A 87 -55.61 32.76 -29.02
C GLY A 87 -55.37 31.41 -29.75
N GLY A 88 -56.09 30.35 -29.36
CA GLY A 88 -56.28 29.10 -30.13
C GLY A 88 -55.17 28.04 -29.97
N ALA A 89 -55.27 26.97 -29.16
CA ALA A 89 -56.27 25.90 -28.99
C ALA A 89 -56.10 24.68 -29.94
N MET A 90 -56.16 23.51 -29.29
CA MET A 90 -56.50 22.14 -29.77
C MET A 90 -55.39 21.36 -30.50
N ALA A 91 -54.86 20.27 -29.94
CA ALA A 91 -55.43 18.92 -29.69
C ALA A 91 -54.67 17.95 -30.62
N GLY A 92 -54.41 16.68 -30.36
CA GLY A 92 -54.68 15.73 -29.30
C GLY A 92 -53.98 14.43 -29.76
N VAL A 93 -53.33 13.70 -28.86
CA VAL A 93 -53.79 12.40 -28.36
C VAL A 93 -53.15 11.18 -29.06
N ALA A 94 -52.66 10.29 -28.20
CA ALA A 94 -52.52 8.83 -28.29
C ALA A 94 -51.34 8.19 -29.05
N ALA A 95 -50.51 7.51 -28.25
CA ALA A 95 -49.77 6.28 -28.54
C ALA A 95 -50.73 5.05 -28.46
N PRO A 96 -50.29 3.76 -28.43
CA PRO A 96 -48.97 3.13 -28.62
C PRO A 96 -49.03 1.83 -29.49
N ASP A 97 -48.05 0.93 -29.29
CA ASP A 97 -47.96 -0.50 -29.70
C ASP A 97 -47.52 -0.81 -31.15
N ASP A 98 -46.78 -1.87 -31.47
CA ASP A 98 -46.26 -3.06 -30.76
C ASP A 98 -44.91 -3.49 -31.39
N GLY A 99 -44.14 -4.39 -30.76
CA GLY A 99 -43.94 -5.75 -31.30
C GLY A 99 -42.87 -5.81 -32.40
N SER A 100 -41.68 -6.40 -32.26
CA SER A 100 -41.48 -7.85 -32.07
C SER A 100 -39.99 -8.18 -32.38
N VAL A 101 -39.47 -9.20 -31.72
CA VAL A 101 -38.23 -9.98 -31.98
C VAL A 101 -38.77 -11.37 -32.42
N PRO A 102 -38.17 -12.22 -33.31
CA PRO A 102 -36.78 -12.71 -33.21
C PRO A 102 -36.07 -13.21 -34.50
N THR A 103 -34.93 -13.90 -34.27
CA THR A 103 -34.18 -14.89 -35.11
C THR A 103 -33.18 -14.34 -36.14
N ALA A 104 -32.09 -15.01 -36.52
CA ALA A 104 -31.14 -16.00 -35.97
C ALA A 104 -30.18 -16.32 -37.15
N ASP A 105 -28.96 -16.75 -36.85
CA ASP A 105 -27.99 -17.45 -37.72
C ASP A 105 -27.42 -16.75 -38.96
N THR A 106 -26.09 -16.67 -39.03
CA THR A 106 -25.28 -17.64 -39.81
C THR A 106 -23.78 -17.38 -39.61
N ALA A 107 -23.04 -18.48 -39.55
CA ALA A 107 -21.58 -18.54 -39.54
C ALA A 107 -20.99 -18.19 -40.91
N ASP A 108 -19.72 -17.78 -40.95
CA ASP A 108 -18.72 -18.37 -41.85
C ASP A 108 -17.29 -17.99 -41.46
N ASP A 109 -16.45 -19.02 -41.46
CA ASP A 109 -14.98 -19.01 -41.40
C ASP A 109 -14.36 -18.24 -42.57
N VAL A 110 -13.18 -17.63 -42.38
CA VAL A 110 -11.97 -17.97 -43.17
C VAL A 110 -10.71 -17.23 -42.70
N ASP A 111 -9.74 -18.07 -42.36
CA ASP A 111 -8.34 -18.11 -42.81
C ASP A 111 -7.21 -17.24 -42.22
N SER A 112 -6.13 -18.00 -42.07
CA SER A 112 -4.77 -17.75 -41.65
C SER A 112 -4.00 -16.75 -42.51
N VAL A 113 -3.04 -16.05 -41.90
CA VAL A 113 -1.74 -15.82 -42.56
C VAL A 113 -0.62 -15.77 -41.51
N ASP A 114 0.31 -16.69 -41.70
CA ASP A 114 1.63 -16.80 -41.10
C ASP A 114 2.58 -15.75 -41.70
N SER A 115 3.49 -15.18 -40.91
CA SER A 115 4.79 -14.71 -41.41
C SER A 115 5.80 -14.49 -40.29
N ASP A 116 6.73 -15.44 -40.20
CA ASP A 116 8.11 -15.26 -39.78
C ASP A 116 8.71 -13.93 -40.27
N LEU A 117 9.62 -13.34 -39.46
CA LEU A 117 10.95 -12.87 -39.92
C LEU A 117 11.82 -12.35 -38.75
N ARG A 118 12.80 -13.19 -38.40
CA ARG A 118 14.25 -12.90 -38.21
C ARG A 118 14.70 -11.89 -37.14
N THR A 119 15.33 -12.50 -36.13
CA THR A 119 16.62 -12.14 -35.50
C THR A 119 17.54 -11.18 -36.27
N ARG A 120 18.08 -10.18 -35.54
CA ARG A 120 19.44 -9.68 -35.71
C ARG A 120 19.99 -9.16 -34.37
N ALA A 121 21.06 -9.81 -33.93
CA ALA A 121 22.02 -9.27 -33.00
C ALA A 121 22.86 -8.18 -33.72
N ASP A 122 23.28 -7.16 -32.99
CA ASP A 122 24.58 -6.54 -33.25
C ASP A 122 25.17 -5.98 -31.95
N GLU A 123 26.36 -6.45 -31.66
CA GLU A 123 27.29 -5.97 -30.65
C GLU A 123 27.95 -4.69 -31.17
N THR A 124 28.22 -3.71 -30.32
CA THR A 124 29.37 -2.81 -30.51
C THR A 124 30.01 -2.48 -29.17
N HIS A 125 31.31 -2.73 -29.13
CA HIS A 125 32.30 -2.41 -28.11
C HIS A 125 32.73 -0.93 -28.16
N ALA A 126 33.53 -0.56 -27.15
CA ALA A 126 34.45 0.58 -27.03
C ALA A 126 33.85 1.84 -26.37
N GLU A 127 34.54 2.56 -25.49
CA GLU A 127 35.89 2.47 -24.91
C GLU A 127 35.92 3.40 -23.68
N GLU A 128 36.87 3.13 -22.78
CA GLU A 128 37.25 3.99 -21.67
C GLU A 128 37.89 5.30 -22.19
N ASP A 129 37.64 6.43 -21.52
CA ASP A 129 38.61 7.53 -21.56
C ASP A 129 38.64 8.27 -20.21
N ASP A 130 39.86 8.40 -19.72
CA ASP A 130 40.29 8.85 -18.41
C ASP A 130 40.84 10.27 -18.59
N GLY A 131 40.31 11.24 -17.86
CA GLY A 131 40.55 12.67 -18.14
C GLY A 131 40.59 13.53 -16.88
N ASP A 132 41.71 13.47 -16.18
CA ASP A 132 42.12 14.32 -15.06
C ASP A 132 42.23 15.81 -15.49
N LEU A 133 41.53 16.72 -14.80
CA LEU A 133 41.86 18.15 -14.81
C LEU A 133 41.59 18.78 -13.43
N ARG A 134 42.68 19.22 -12.80
CA ARG A 134 42.74 20.02 -11.58
C ARG A 134 42.61 21.53 -11.90
N ASP A 135 41.92 22.22 -11.00
CA ASP A 135 42.38 23.42 -10.26
C ASP A 135 41.52 24.72 -10.29
N ALA A 136 41.22 25.15 -9.06
CA ALA A 136 40.93 26.43 -8.42
C ALA A 136 40.14 27.60 -9.08
N GLY A 137 39.12 28.08 -8.34
CA GLY A 137 38.69 29.49 -8.31
C GLY A 137 37.41 29.72 -7.46
N PRO A 138 37.30 30.77 -6.62
CA PRO A 138 36.61 30.71 -5.33
C PRO A 138 35.09 30.96 -5.38
N ARG A 139 34.34 30.17 -4.58
CA ARG A 139 32.91 30.38 -4.33
C ARG A 139 32.70 31.50 -3.32
N THR A 140 32.10 32.60 -3.77
CA THR A 140 31.58 33.68 -2.93
C THR A 140 30.41 33.19 -2.08
N ARG A 141 30.55 33.26 -0.75
CA ARG A 141 29.46 33.15 0.23
C ARG A 141 28.54 34.38 0.08
N ALA A 142 27.34 34.18 -0.43
CA ALA A 142 26.23 35.09 -0.18
C ALA A 142 25.41 34.52 0.99
N THR A 143 25.49 35.20 2.12
CA THR A 143 24.58 35.03 3.26
C THR A 143 23.24 35.67 2.91
N GLU A 144 22.24 34.88 2.54
CA GLU A 144 20.85 35.34 2.58
C GLU A 144 20.13 34.67 3.75
N ASN A 145 19.96 35.49 4.77
CA ASN A 145 19.20 35.24 5.97
C ASN A 145 17.71 35.41 5.63
N ALA A 146 17.08 34.38 5.06
CA ALA A 146 15.63 34.37 4.85
C ALA A 146 14.95 33.75 6.09
N GLN A 147 14.37 34.60 6.93
CA GLN A 147 13.45 34.18 7.99
C GLN A 147 12.28 33.39 7.38
N PRO A 148 11.86 32.26 7.95
CA PRO A 148 10.63 31.61 7.53
C PRO A 148 9.44 32.50 7.87
N ALA A 149 8.65 32.84 6.85
CA ALA A 149 7.42 33.61 6.97
C ALA A 149 6.47 32.94 7.98
N ALA A 150 5.92 33.75 8.89
CA ALA A 150 4.98 33.34 9.91
C ALA A 150 3.78 32.60 9.31
N PHE A 151 3.46 31.44 9.89
CA PHE A 151 2.24 30.67 9.64
C PHE A 151 1.00 31.58 9.71
N GLY A 152 0.27 31.65 8.60
CA GLY A 152 -1.05 32.27 8.54
C GLY A 152 -2.01 31.59 9.52
N ARG A 153 -2.82 32.41 10.21
CA ARG A 153 -3.89 31.95 11.13
C ARG A 153 -4.82 30.93 10.45
N PRO A 154 -5.43 30.01 11.22
CA PRO A 154 -6.43 29.08 10.66
C PRO A 154 -7.57 29.88 10.02
N ARG A 155 -7.84 29.61 8.73
CA ARG A 155 -8.98 30.19 8.01
C ARG A 155 -10.26 29.77 8.71
N GLY A 156 -11.19 30.72 8.89
CA GLY A 156 -12.50 30.49 9.48
C GLY A 156 -13.36 29.46 8.71
N PRO A 157 -14.52 29.07 9.25
CA PRO A 157 -15.37 28.05 8.63
C PRO A 157 -15.72 28.42 7.19
N ALA A 158 -15.61 27.45 6.28
CA ALA A 158 -15.95 27.59 4.87
C ALA A 158 -17.39 28.11 4.73
N GLY A 159 -17.61 29.08 3.84
CA GLY A 159 -18.93 29.67 3.60
C GLY A 159 -19.96 28.62 3.13
N PRO A 160 -21.26 28.91 3.24
CA PRO A 160 -22.33 27.97 2.89
C PRO A 160 -22.29 27.47 1.43
N ARG A 161 -21.70 28.23 0.50
CA ARG A 161 -21.54 27.84 -0.91
C ARG A 161 -20.30 26.98 -1.18
N THR A 162 -19.18 27.21 -0.47
CA THR A 162 -18.03 26.29 -0.45
C THR A 162 -18.45 24.89 0.00
N ARG A 163 -19.37 24.81 0.96
CA ARG A 163 -20.00 23.56 1.40
C ARG A 163 -20.80 22.86 0.30
N ALA A 164 -21.44 23.60 -0.60
CA ALA A 164 -22.21 23.00 -1.69
C ALA A 164 -21.29 22.35 -2.73
N THR A 165 -20.20 23.03 -3.10
CA THR A 165 -19.16 22.48 -4.00
C THR A 165 -18.46 21.27 -3.35
N GLU A 166 -18.12 21.35 -2.07
CA GLU A 166 -17.57 20.21 -1.33
C GLU A 166 -18.52 19.00 -1.31
N ASN A 167 -19.83 19.22 -1.17
CA ASN A 167 -20.83 18.14 -1.24
C ASN A 167 -20.93 17.54 -2.65
N ALA A 168 -20.79 18.35 -3.69
CA ALA A 168 -20.77 17.88 -5.08
C ALA A 168 -19.52 17.04 -5.35
N VAL A 169 -18.35 17.48 -4.86
CA VAL A 169 -17.10 16.70 -4.92
C VAL A 169 -17.24 15.39 -4.13
N GLU A 170 -17.88 15.41 -2.95
CA GLU A 170 -18.15 14.18 -2.19
C GLU A 170 -19.09 13.23 -2.93
N ALA A 171 -20.12 13.75 -3.61
CA ALA A 171 -21.06 12.95 -4.40
C ALA A 171 -20.37 12.33 -5.62
N TRP A 172 -19.52 13.10 -6.31
CA TRP A 172 -18.65 12.61 -7.38
C TRP A 172 -17.74 11.50 -6.85
N TYR A 173 -17.03 11.73 -5.75
CA TYR A 173 -16.12 10.77 -5.13
C TYR A 173 -16.82 9.42 -4.87
N ARG A 174 -17.99 9.44 -4.21
CA ARG A 174 -18.73 8.21 -3.88
C ARG A 174 -19.24 7.44 -5.10
N ARG A 175 -19.43 8.12 -6.23
CA ARG A 175 -19.85 7.50 -7.50
C ARG A 175 -18.66 6.89 -8.21
N THR A 176 -17.55 7.63 -8.27
CA THR A 176 -16.28 7.17 -8.86
C THR A 176 -15.75 5.94 -8.13
N VAL A 177 -15.74 5.93 -6.79
CA VAL A 177 -15.35 4.75 -5.99
C VAL A 177 -16.21 3.54 -6.37
N ARG A 178 -17.54 3.68 -6.45
CA ARG A 178 -18.42 2.56 -6.83
C ARG A 178 -18.13 2.01 -8.23
N ARG A 179 -18.00 2.90 -9.23
CA ARG A 179 -17.68 2.51 -10.61
C ARG A 179 -16.34 1.78 -10.72
N ILE A 180 -15.33 2.23 -9.97
CA ILE A 180 -14.03 1.57 -9.94
C ILE A 180 -14.16 0.20 -9.25
N ASP A 181 -14.89 0.12 -8.13
CA ASP A 181 -15.05 -1.13 -7.38
C ASP A 181 -15.81 -2.20 -8.17
N ASP A 182 -16.84 -1.81 -8.91
CA ASP A 182 -17.61 -2.68 -9.82
C ASP A 182 -16.70 -3.33 -10.89
N VAL A 183 -15.68 -2.60 -11.33
CA VAL A 183 -14.68 -3.09 -12.30
C VAL A 183 -13.58 -3.88 -11.62
N LEU A 184 -13.09 -3.43 -10.46
CA LEU A 184 -12.00 -4.10 -9.75
C LEU A 184 -12.41 -5.47 -9.22
N GLY A 185 -13.58 -5.59 -8.61
CA GLY A 185 -14.07 -6.85 -8.02
C GLY A 185 -13.08 -7.47 -7.02
N GLY A 186 -12.29 -6.66 -6.32
CA GLY A 186 -11.25 -7.12 -5.39
C GLY A 186 -9.97 -7.68 -6.05
N ARG A 187 -9.85 -7.64 -7.37
CA ARG A 187 -8.70 -8.17 -8.11
C ARG A 187 -7.43 -7.35 -7.96
N LEU A 188 -7.50 -6.13 -7.41
CA LEU A 188 -6.32 -5.28 -7.22
C LEU A 188 -5.77 -5.41 -5.78
N ILE A 189 -4.64 -6.07 -5.65
CA ILE A 189 -3.93 -6.26 -4.39
C ILE A 189 -2.98 -5.10 -4.17
N GLY A 190 -3.41 -4.11 -3.39
CA GLY A 190 -2.56 -3.02 -2.93
C GLY A 190 -2.96 -1.62 -3.31
N ALA A 191 -3.97 -1.51 -4.14
CA ALA A 191 -4.70 -0.28 -4.34
C ALA A 191 -6.19 -0.63 -4.27
N ASN A 192 -6.98 0.31 -3.79
CA ASN A 192 -8.42 0.16 -3.70
C ASN A 192 -9.09 1.31 -4.44
N ALA A 193 -10.40 1.17 -4.68
CA ALA A 193 -11.18 2.17 -5.37
C ALA A 193 -11.07 3.57 -4.72
N ASP A 194 -11.00 3.65 -3.39
CA ASP A 194 -10.79 4.91 -2.65
C ASP A 194 -9.49 5.61 -3.05
N ALA A 195 -8.36 4.89 -3.09
CA ALA A 195 -7.06 5.46 -3.41
C ALA A 195 -6.98 5.95 -4.86
N ILE A 196 -7.55 5.18 -5.78
CA ILE A 196 -7.60 5.51 -7.20
C ILE A 196 -8.50 6.75 -7.41
N ALA A 197 -9.66 6.81 -6.74
CA ALA A 197 -10.55 7.96 -6.80
C ALA A 197 -9.90 9.23 -6.21
N LEU A 198 -9.17 9.13 -5.10
CA LEU A 198 -8.42 10.26 -4.55
C LEU A 198 -7.25 10.69 -5.44
N ALA A 199 -6.54 9.75 -6.07
CA ALA A 199 -5.46 10.08 -7.02
C ALA A 199 -6.02 10.79 -8.26
N THR A 200 -7.19 10.35 -8.73
CA THR A 200 -7.95 11.00 -9.80
C THR A 200 -8.42 12.40 -9.40
N LEU A 201 -8.92 12.57 -8.16
CA LEU A 201 -9.30 13.87 -7.61
C LEU A 201 -8.12 14.85 -7.67
N ARG A 202 -6.93 14.43 -7.19
CA ARG A 202 -5.70 15.23 -7.23
C ARG A 202 -5.28 15.57 -8.66
N ALA A 203 -5.38 14.61 -9.58
CA ALA A 203 -5.00 14.80 -10.98
C ALA A 203 -5.92 15.80 -11.69
N ALA A 204 -7.24 15.71 -11.49
CA ALA A 204 -8.21 16.53 -12.19
C ALA A 204 -8.42 17.90 -11.52
N ALA A 205 -8.59 17.96 -10.20
CA ALA A 205 -8.94 19.18 -9.48
C ALA A 205 -7.76 20.16 -9.27
N GLY A 206 -6.51 19.70 -9.37
CA GLY A 206 -5.34 20.52 -9.09
C GLY A 206 -5.39 21.16 -7.69
N ASP A 207 -5.30 22.49 -7.62
CA ASP A 207 -5.29 23.26 -6.37
C ASP A 207 -6.69 23.75 -5.91
N ASP A 208 -7.78 23.19 -6.44
CA ASP A 208 -9.15 23.58 -6.06
C ASP A 208 -9.40 23.47 -4.55
N ALA A 209 -9.94 24.55 -3.97
CA ALA A 209 -10.10 24.68 -2.53
C ALA A 209 -11.16 23.73 -1.95
N ALA A 210 -12.24 23.45 -2.68
CA ALA A 210 -13.30 22.55 -2.23
C ALA A 210 -12.83 21.09 -2.31
N ALA A 211 -12.09 20.73 -3.36
CA ALA A 211 -11.45 19.41 -3.47
C ALA A 211 -10.46 19.15 -2.33
N ARG A 212 -9.58 20.10 -2.02
CA ARG A 212 -8.65 20.02 -0.89
C ARG A 212 -9.37 19.89 0.45
N ALA A 213 -10.40 20.70 0.69
CA ALA A 213 -11.15 20.67 1.94
C ALA A 213 -11.92 19.34 2.14
N PHE A 214 -12.48 18.77 1.06
CA PHE A 214 -13.06 17.43 1.08
C PHE A 214 -12.00 16.38 1.43
N GLU A 215 -10.87 16.40 0.75
CA GLU A 215 -9.79 15.42 0.94
C GLU A 215 -9.22 15.46 2.36
N GLU A 216 -9.00 16.66 2.94
CA GLU A 216 -8.51 16.81 4.31
C GLU A 216 -9.49 16.18 5.32
N ARG A 217 -10.80 16.41 5.16
CA ARG A 217 -11.84 15.81 6.02
C ARG A 217 -11.93 14.30 5.84
N HIS A 218 -11.91 13.83 4.59
CA HIS A 218 -11.93 12.42 4.27
C HIS A 218 -10.72 11.71 4.89
N THR A 219 -9.52 12.23 4.66
CA THR A 219 -8.26 11.71 5.21
C THR A 219 -8.28 11.70 6.74
N ALA A 220 -8.77 12.76 7.40
CA ALA A 220 -8.89 12.80 8.85
C ALA A 220 -9.86 11.72 9.39
N ARG A 221 -10.97 11.46 8.69
CA ARG A 221 -11.92 10.39 9.05
C ARG A 221 -11.27 9.00 8.89
N VAL A 222 -10.65 8.73 7.75
CA VAL A 222 -9.97 7.45 7.47
C VAL A 222 -8.84 7.20 8.47
N ARG A 223 -8.00 8.21 8.77
CA ARG A 223 -6.93 8.10 9.77
C ARG A 223 -7.45 7.76 11.17
N ARG A 224 -8.59 8.32 11.58
CA ARG A 224 -9.22 7.98 12.88
C ARG A 224 -9.66 6.52 12.92
N SER A 225 -10.33 6.04 11.87
CA SER A 225 -10.72 4.63 11.74
C SER A 225 -9.52 3.69 11.70
N TRP A 226 -8.46 4.04 10.95
CA TRP A 226 -7.23 3.24 10.84
C TRP A 226 -6.43 3.20 12.15
N ARG A 227 -6.36 4.30 12.92
CA ARG A 227 -5.72 4.32 14.24
C ARG A 227 -6.47 3.44 15.25
N ALA A 228 -7.81 3.40 15.17
CA ALA A 228 -8.63 2.51 15.99
C ALA A 228 -8.42 1.04 15.62
N ALA A 229 -8.25 0.72 14.33
CA ALA A 229 -8.03 -0.64 13.85
C ALA A 229 -6.64 -1.23 14.19
N GLN A 230 -5.62 -0.39 14.40
CA GLN A 230 -4.26 -0.83 14.75
C GLN A 230 -4.07 -1.31 16.18
N HIS A 231 -5.05 -1.11 17.06
CA HIS A 231 -4.97 -1.55 18.45
C HIS A 231 -6.21 -2.40 18.75
N PRO A 232 -6.34 -3.56 18.07
CA PRO A 232 -7.43 -4.46 18.39
C PRO A 232 -7.28 -4.85 19.85
N ARG A 233 -8.32 -4.62 20.66
CA ARG A 233 -8.29 -5.00 22.09
C ARG A 233 -8.36 -6.51 22.28
N THR A 234 -8.76 -7.22 21.24
CA THR A 234 -8.96 -8.66 21.18
C THR A 234 -8.11 -9.25 20.05
N PRO A 235 -7.58 -10.47 20.22
CA PRO A 235 -6.85 -11.16 19.15
C PRO A 235 -7.67 -11.26 17.86
N SER A 236 -7.00 -11.23 16.71
CA SER A 236 -7.63 -11.58 15.43
C SER A 236 -8.05 -13.06 15.47
N PRO A 237 -9.25 -13.41 14.99
CA PRO A 237 -9.70 -14.80 14.93
C PRO A 237 -8.81 -15.62 13.99
N ILE A 238 -8.62 -16.89 14.29
CA ILE A 238 -7.99 -17.84 13.36
C ILE A 238 -9.03 -18.21 12.29
N CYS A 239 -8.68 -17.99 11.03
CA CYS A 239 -9.54 -18.13 9.85
C CYS A 239 -9.19 -19.33 8.98
N ILE A 240 -8.16 -20.11 9.34
CA ILE A 240 -7.74 -21.33 8.66
C ILE A 240 -7.76 -22.52 9.64
N ALA A 241 -8.29 -23.65 9.20
CA ALA A 241 -8.47 -24.82 10.08
C ALA A 241 -7.12 -25.45 10.45
N ALA A 242 -7.00 -25.93 11.69
CA ALA A 242 -5.72 -26.44 12.20
C ALA A 242 -5.24 -27.70 11.47
N ASP A 243 -6.15 -28.54 10.99
CA ASP A 243 -5.86 -29.69 10.14
C ASP A 243 -5.37 -29.28 8.75
N GLU A 244 -5.95 -28.22 8.17
CA GLU A 244 -5.48 -27.66 6.90
C GLU A 244 -4.06 -27.07 7.05
N ILE A 245 -3.78 -26.32 8.11
CA ILE A 245 -2.42 -25.85 8.43
C ILE A 245 -1.46 -27.05 8.47
N ARG A 246 -1.76 -28.07 9.29
CA ARG A 246 -0.89 -29.25 9.43
C ARG A 246 -0.67 -29.96 8.09
N SER A 247 -1.73 -30.17 7.32
CA SER A 247 -1.66 -30.84 6.02
C SER A 247 -0.77 -30.08 5.03
N ARG A 248 -0.97 -28.76 4.89
CA ARG A 248 -0.17 -27.92 4.00
C ARG A 248 1.29 -27.86 4.43
N TRP A 249 1.58 -27.75 5.74
CA TRP A 249 2.94 -27.78 6.26
C TRP A 249 3.63 -29.13 6.09
N ALA A 250 2.89 -30.24 6.26
CA ALA A 250 3.38 -31.59 6.00
C ALA A 250 3.62 -31.88 4.51
N ALA A 251 2.89 -31.21 3.62
CA ALA A 251 3.18 -31.22 2.19
C ALA A 251 4.41 -30.35 1.85
N LEU A 252 4.55 -29.18 2.50
CA LEU A 252 5.61 -28.22 2.21
C LEU A 252 7.01 -28.72 2.60
N ARG A 253 7.15 -29.28 3.81
CA ARG A 253 8.42 -29.76 4.42
C ARG A 253 9.63 -28.87 4.07
N PRO A 254 9.63 -27.60 4.49
CA PRO A 254 10.65 -26.67 4.05
C PRO A 254 12.02 -27.05 4.62
N HIS A 255 13.06 -26.80 3.82
CA HIS A 255 14.43 -26.79 4.32
C HIS A 255 14.63 -25.62 5.26
N VAL A 256 15.16 -25.87 6.46
CA VAL A 256 15.46 -24.82 7.42
C VAL A 256 16.94 -24.45 7.33
N VAL A 257 17.20 -23.16 7.13
CA VAL A 257 18.54 -22.58 7.06
C VAL A 257 18.67 -21.50 8.11
N VAL A 258 19.65 -21.63 9.01
CA VAL A 258 20.12 -20.52 9.84
C VAL A 258 21.33 -19.92 9.14
N ASP A 259 21.16 -18.74 8.55
CA ASP A 259 22.17 -18.09 7.72
C ASP A 259 23.10 -17.19 8.55
N ARG A 260 24.29 -16.95 8.01
CA ARG A 260 25.25 -16.01 8.61
C ARG A 260 24.74 -14.56 8.54
N PRO A 261 25.23 -13.67 9.43
CA PRO A 261 25.05 -12.24 9.26
C PRO A 261 25.59 -11.75 7.90
N ARG A 262 24.83 -10.87 7.25
CA ARG A 262 25.16 -10.25 5.96
C ARG A 262 24.83 -8.77 5.98
N MET A 263 25.50 -8.00 5.11
CA MET A 263 25.24 -6.57 4.99
C MET A 263 23.80 -6.31 4.52
N PRO A 264 23.17 -5.20 4.94
CA PRO A 264 21.78 -4.89 4.58
C PRO A 264 21.49 -4.97 3.07
N GLU A 265 22.41 -4.50 2.23
CA GLU A 265 22.30 -4.53 0.76
C GLU A 265 22.35 -5.96 0.22
N GLU A 266 23.23 -6.80 0.77
CA GLU A 266 23.35 -8.22 0.41
C GLU A 266 22.06 -8.97 0.77
N GLN A 267 21.43 -8.64 1.91
CA GLN A 267 20.15 -9.21 2.29
C GLN A 267 19.05 -8.84 1.30
N MET A 268 18.99 -7.58 0.86
CA MET A 268 17.99 -7.13 -0.12
C MET A 268 18.21 -7.74 -1.51
N ALA A 269 19.44 -8.10 -1.87
CA ALA A 269 19.75 -8.81 -3.11
C ALA A 269 19.36 -10.30 -3.05
N LEU A 270 19.59 -10.96 -1.92
CA LEU A 270 19.35 -12.40 -1.75
C LEU A 270 17.86 -12.76 -1.68
N GLU A 271 17.04 -11.94 -1.03
CA GLU A 271 15.59 -12.17 -0.90
C GLU A 271 14.88 -12.46 -2.24
N PRO A 272 14.94 -11.58 -3.25
CA PRO A 272 14.30 -11.84 -4.54
C PRO A 272 14.98 -12.98 -5.30
N GLN A 273 16.30 -13.19 -5.13
CA GLN A 273 17.02 -14.29 -5.77
C GLN A 273 16.49 -15.65 -5.28
N TRP A 274 16.37 -15.84 -3.96
CA TRP A 274 15.88 -17.12 -3.40
C TRP A 274 14.40 -17.34 -3.71
N ALA A 275 13.60 -16.27 -3.68
CA ALA A 275 12.20 -16.35 -4.11
C ALA A 275 12.09 -16.76 -5.58
N ARG A 276 12.95 -16.24 -6.46
CA ARG A 276 13.01 -16.65 -7.87
C ARG A 276 13.43 -18.11 -8.02
N GLN A 277 14.46 -18.56 -7.31
CA GLN A 277 14.91 -19.95 -7.35
C GLN A 277 13.82 -20.93 -6.89
N VAL A 278 13.03 -20.59 -5.86
CA VAL A 278 11.87 -21.40 -5.48
C VAL A 278 10.78 -21.33 -6.54
N ALA A 279 10.54 -20.14 -7.12
CA ALA A 279 9.54 -19.96 -8.17
C ALA A 279 9.80 -20.81 -9.42
N ASP A 280 11.08 -20.98 -9.75
CA ASP A 280 11.56 -21.76 -10.89
C ASP A 280 11.79 -23.25 -10.54
N GLY A 281 11.59 -23.65 -9.28
CA GLY A 281 11.81 -25.03 -8.82
C GLY A 281 13.29 -25.42 -8.67
N GLU A 282 14.22 -24.47 -8.80
CA GLU A 282 15.67 -24.67 -8.63
C GLU A 282 16.09 -24.79 -7.16
N ARG A 283 15.29 -24.22 -6.25
CA ARG A 283 15.46 -24.30 -4.79
C ARG A 283 14.22 -24.95 -4.17
N PRO A 284 14.38 -25.91 -3.24
CA PRO A 284 13.23 -26.46 -2.52
C PRO A 284 12.59 -25.39 -1.61
N PRO A 285 11.33 -25.57 -1.18
CA PRO A 285 10.72 -24.68 -0.21
C PRO A 285 11.63 -24.48 1.02
N THR A 286 11.80 -23.25 1.47
CA THR A 286 12.85 -22.91 2.44
C THR A 286 12.34 -21.94 3.50
N ILE A 287 12.66 -22.20 4.77
CA ILE A 287 12.68 -21.19 5.84
C ILE A 287 14.12 -20.78 6.06
N ARG A 288 14.41 -19.51 5.87
CA ARG A 288 15.71 -18.91 6.15
C ARG A 288 15.57 -18.01 7.37
N ILE A 289 16.18 -18.36 8.49
CA ILE A 289 16.37 -17.45 9.63
C ILE A 289 17.71 -16.75 9.41
N TRP A 290 17.71 -15.43 9.33
CA TRP A 290 18.89 -14.66 8.91
C TRP A 290 19.10 -13.41 9.75
N HIS A 291 20.33 -12.89 9.70
CA HIS A 291 20.80 -11.82 10.58
C HIS A 291 21.39 -10.65 9.79
N TRP A 292 21.31 -9.47 10.39
CA TRP A 292 21.90 -8.24 9.88
C TRP A 292 23.34 -8.11 10.38
N ALA A 293 24.27 -7.73 9.52
CA ALA A 293 25.65 -7.43 9.91
C ALA A 293 25.85 -5.96 10.32
N ALA A 294 24.91 -5.08 10.00
CA ALA A 294 24.96 -3.66 10.31
C ALA A 294 23.55 -3.08 10.59
N PRO A 295 23.44 -1.99 11.37
CA PRO A 295 22.19 -1.27 11.56
C PRO A 295 21.60 -0.76 10.25
N ALA A 296 20.27 -0.80 10.13
CA ALA A 296 19.60 -0.39 8.90
C ALA A 296 18.22 0.22 9.13
N VAL A 297 17.78 1.06 8.21
CA VAL A 297 16.38 1.32 7.95
C VAL A 297 15.99 0.59 6.68
N VAL A 298 15.01 -0.30 6.78
CA VAL A 298 14.45 -1.06 5.66
C VAL A 298 13.14 -0.43 5.24
N CYS A 299 13.18 0.39 4.19
CA CYS A 299 12.00 0.98 3.58
C CYS A 299 11.24 -0.09 2.78
N GLY A 300 9.91 -0.07 2.84
CA GLY A 300 9.07 -0.83 1.93
C GLY A 300 9.32 -0.40 0.48
N ARG A 301 9.09 -1.30 -0.48
CA ARG A 301 9.29 -1.08 -1.92
C ARG A 301 8.80 0.27 -2.42
N TYR A 302 7.74 0.76 -1.79
CA TYR A 302 6.85 1.83 -2.22
C TYR A 302 6.92 3.09 -1.35
N GLN A 303 7.75 3.07 -0.31
CA GLN A 303 7.91 4.22 0.57
C GLN A 303 8.90 5.25 -0.01
N SER A 304 8.57 6.53 0.13
CA SER A 304 9.55 7.62 0.00
C SER A 304 10.58 7.49 1.13
N ILE A 305 11.87 7.54 0.82
CA ILE A 305 12.91 7.47 1.85
C ILE A 305 12.91 8.78 2.63
N GLU A 306 12.76 9.89 1.92
CA GLU A 306 12.78 11.25 2.43
C GLU A 306 11.61 11.54 3.40
N ASP A 307 10.47 10.86 3.23
CA ASP A 307 9.31 11.00 4.12
C ASP A 307 9.41 10.13 5.38
N GLU A 308 10.24 9.09 5.36
CA GLU A 308 10.26 8.04 6.38
C GLU A 308 11.54 8.05 7.21
N VAL A 309 12.63 8.62 6.67
CA VAL A 309 13.97 8.53 7.24
C VAL A 309 14.64 9.89 7.25
N ASP A 310 15.15 10.29 8.41
CA ASP A 310 16.12 11.37 8.50
C ASP A 310 17.46 10.83 7.97
N VAL A 311 17.69 11.03 6.66
CA VAL A 311 18.86 10.52 5.95
C VAL A 311 20.16 11.05 6.52
N ALA A 312 20.18 12.31 6.99
CA ALA A 312 21.37 12.91 7.59
C ALA A 312 21.67 12.24 8.94
N ALA A 313 20.65 12.04 9.76
CA ALA A 313 20.76 11.37 11.05
C ALA A 313 21.13 9.88 10.93
N ALA A 314 20.60 9.18 9.93
CA ALA A 314 20.97 7.81 9.62
C ALA A 314 22.44 7.70 9.20
N ARG A 315 22.89 8.54 8.26
CA ARG A 315 24.28 8.59 7.80
C ARG A 315 25.25 8.90 8.95
N ALA A 316 24.92 9.87 9.80
CA ALA A 316 25.75 10.25 10.95
C ALA A 316 25.93 9.12 11.97
N ARG A 317 24.98 8.17 12.05
CA ARG A 317 25.00 7.01 12.95
C ARG A 317 25.48 5.73 12.29
N GLY A 318 25.92 5.78 11.03
CA GLY A 318 26.34 4.58 10.29
C GLY A 318 25.19 3.60 10.00
N VAL A 319 23.96 4.10 9.95
CA VAL A 319 22.76 3.31 9.68
C VAL A 319 22.55 3.26 8.17
N HIS A 320 22.50 2.05 7.63
CA HIS A 320 22.25 1.81 6.21
C HIS A 320 20.79 2.12 5.87
N ILE A 321 20.52 2.59 4.66
CA ILE A 321 19.15 2.79 4.19
C ILE A 321 18.96 1.88 2.99
N VAL A 322 18.10 0.88 3.13
CA VAL A 322 17.85 -0.13 2.09
C VAL A 322 16.36 -0.25 1.80
N ARG A 323 16.04 -0.78 0.61
CA ARG A 323 14.67 -0.97 0.15
C ARG A 323 14.42 -2.44 -0.12
N ARG A 324 13.34 -2.98 0.46
CA ARG A 324 12.93 -4.38 0.23
C ARG A 324 11.98 -4.51 -0.96
N GLY A 325 11.89 -5.71 -1.54
CA GLY A 325 11.00 -6.03 -2.66
C GLY A 325 9.50 -6.11 -2.31
N THR A 326 9.16 -6.18 -1.02
CA THR A 326 7.78 -6.23 -0.52
C THR A 326 7.26 -4.83 -0.11
N GLY A 327 5.94 -4.68 -0.05
CA GLY A 327 5.30 -3.46 0.47
C GLY A 327 5.37 -3.35 2.01
N GLY A 328 4.65 -2.39 2.58
CA GLY A 328 4.57 -2.16 4.03
C GLY A 328 5.39 -0.95 4.51
N GLY A 329 5.39 -0.74 5.83
CA GLY A 329 6.07 0.39 6.48
C GLY A 329 7.59 0.25 6.58
N ALA A 330 8.24 1.30 7.09
CA ALA A 330 9.68 1.33 7.32
C ALA A 330 10.01 0.64 8.64
N MET A 331 11.11 -0.09 8.67
CA MET A 331 11.58 -0.80 9.87
C MET A 331 12.97 -0.31 10.22
N PHE A 332 13.18 0.00 11.50
CA PHE A 332 14.51 0.24 12.03
C PHE A 332 15.08 -1.07 12.58
N ILE A 333 16.33 -1.35 12.23
CA ILE A 333 17.03 -2.59 12.52
C ILE A 333 18.29 -2.26 13.30
N GLU A 334 18.39 -2.89 14.47
CA GLU A 334 19.63 -3.06 15.20
C GLU A 334 19.97 -4.57 15.20
N PRO A 335 21.16 -4.99 14.74
CA PRO A 335 21.51 -6.41 14.57
C PRO A 335 21.27 -7.30 15.78
N ALA A 336 21.61 -6.81 16.98
CA ALA A 336 21.48 -7.55 18.23
C ALA A 336 20.03 -7.63 18.74
N ASP A 337 19.18 -6.70 18.31
CA ASP A 337 17.82 -6.54 18.84
C ASP A 337 16.75 -7.13 17.92
N THR A 338 17.14 -7.59 16.73
CA THR A 338 16.21 -8.06 15.70
C THR A 338 16.47 -9.51 15.31
N ILE A 339 15.38 -10.23 15.08
CA ILE A 339 15.38 -11.55 14.46
C ILE A 339 14.58 -11.44 13.17
N THR A 340 15.10 -11.98 12.07
CA THR A 340 14.42 -11.93 10.77
C THR A 340 14.36 -13.33 10.18
N TYR A 341 13.23 -13.68 9.59
CA TYR A 341 13.14 -14.88 8.76
C TYR A 341 12.37 -14.61 7.48
N SER A 342 12.61 -15.49 6.51
CA SER A 342 11.88 -15.54 5.26
C SER A 342 11.44 -16.98 4.99
N LEU A 343 10.17 -17.15 4.67
CA LEU A 343 9.60 -18.36 4.09
C LEU A 343 9.46 -18.15 2.58
N TYR A 344 10.12 -19.00 1.81
CA TYR A 344 9.99 -19.10 0.36
C TYR A 344 9.21 -20.38 0.06
N ALA A 345 7.92 -20.25 -0.22
CA ALA A 345 7.04 -21.38 -0.48
C ALA A 345 6.53 -21.34 -1.93
N PRO A 346 6.29 -22.48 -2.59
CA PRO A 346 5.52 -22.56 -3.83
C PRO A 346 4.15 -21.86 -3.74
N LEU A 347 3.60 -21.36 -4.85
CA LEU A 347 2.29 -20.67 -4.81
C LEU A 347 1.17 -21.59 -4.32
N TRP A 348 1.21 -22.88 -4.67
CA TRP A 348 0.24 -23.88 -4.21
C TRP A 348 0.07 -23.93 -2.70
N PHE A 349 1.10 -23.54 -1.94
CA PHE A 349 1.06 -23.54 -0.49
C PHE A 349 -0.07 -22.66 0.05
N ALA A 350 -0.39 -21.57 -0.63
CA ALA A 350 -1.46 -20.64 -0.27
C ALA A 350 -2.62 -20.61 -1.28
N ASP A 351 -2.73 -21.60 -2.17
CA ASP A 351 -3.82 -21.65 -3.15
C ASP A 351 -5.18 -21.81 -2.46
N GLY A 352 -6.16 -21.04 -2.94
CA GLY A 352 -7.53 -21.02 -2.42
C GLY A 352 -7.70 -20.28 -1.10
N LEU A 353 -6.63 -19.69 -0.55
CA LEU A 353 -6.67 -18.91 0.70
C LEU A 353 -6.78 -17.41 0.43
N ASP A 354 -7.57 -16.72 1.24
CA ASP A 354 -7.54 -15.27 1.28
C ASP A 354 -6.24 -14.74 1.94
N ALA A 355 -6.07 -13.41 1.95
CA ALA A 355 -4.88 -12.80 2.52
C ALA A 355 -4.70 -13.11 4.01
N VAL A 356 -5.77 -13.07 4.81
CA VAL A 356 -5.71 -13.32 6.26
C VAL A 356 -5.28 -14.76 6.52
N GLN A 357 -5.91 -15.71 5.83
CA GLN A 357 -5.60 -17.13 5.91
C GLN A 357 -4.16 -17.42 5.47
N ALA A 358 -3.68 -16.78 4.40
CA ALA A 358 -2.32 -16.96 3.92
C ALA A 358 -1.25 -16.47 4.90
N TYR A 359 -1.46 -15.32 5.56
CA TYR A 359 -0.57 -14.87 6.66
C TYR A 359 -0.59 -15.85 7.82
N GLN A 360 -1.78 -16.24 8.28
CA GLN A 360 -1.92 -17.19 9.39
C GLN A 360 -1.30 -18.56 9.09
N LEU A 361 -1.42 -19.05 7.85
CA LEU A 361 -0.75 -20.27 7.42
C LEU A 361 0.77 -20.13 7.52
N CYS A 362 1.34 -19.02 7.03
CA CYS A 362 2.78 -18.78 7.02
C CYS A 362 3.38 -18.59 8.42
N ASP A 363 2.63 -17.98 9.34
CA ASP A 363 3.06 -17.64 10.70
C ASP A 363 2.73 -18.73 11.75
N ALA A 364 1.98 -19.77 11.39
CA ALA A 364 1.53 -20.79 12.36
C ALA A 364 2.68 -21.46 13.13
N TRP A 365 3.78 -21.80 12.43
CA TRP A 365 4.97 -22.38 13.05
C TRP A 365 5.67 -21.39 14.00
N LEU A 366 5.62 -20.10 13.68
CA LEU A 366 6.25 -19.05 14.48
C LEU A 366 5.55 -18.93 15.83
N LEU A 367 4.22 -18.95 15.87
CA LEU A 367 3.46 -18.92 17.12
C LEU A 367 3.79 -20.12 18.03
N ALA A 368 3.99 -21.30 17.45
CA ALA A 368 4.46 -22.47 18.19
C ALA A 368 5.88 -22.24 18.75
N ALA A 369 6.80 -21.70 17.94
CA ALA A 369 8.16 -21.39 18.38
C ALA A 369 8.21 -20.33 19.49
N LEU A 370 7.40 -19.27 19.38
CA LEU A 370 7.28 -18.23 20.39
C LEU A 370 6.75 -18.80 21.71
N ALA A 371 5.76 -19.70 21.65
CA ALA A 371 5.23 -20.37 22.84
C ALA A 371 6.30 -21.23 23.54
N GLU A 372 7.12 -21.98 22.79
CA GLU A 372 8.26 -22.73 23.35
C GLU A 372 9.32 -21.81 23.97
N CYS A 373 9.47 -20.58 23.44
CA CYS A 373 10.33 -19.56 24.02
C CYS A 373 9.73 -18.87 25.26
N GLY A 374 8.52 -19.24 25.70
CA GLY A 374 7.82 -18.58 26.80
C GLY A 374 7.18 -17.23 26.44
N VAL A 375 7.06 -16.90 25.15
CA VAL A 375 6.42 -15.68 24.65
C VAL A 375 4.99 -16.00 24.25
N ARG A 376 4.02 -15.42 24.95
CA ARG A 376 2.60 -15.53 24.58
C ARG A 376 2.29 -14.49 23.50
N ALA A 377 1.90 -14.96 22.33
CA ALA A 377 1.63 -14.13 21.18
C ALA A 377 0.31 -14.51 20.48
N CYS A 378 -0.25 -13.57 19.73
CA CYS A 378 -1.44 -13.76 18.91
C CYS A 378 -1.37 -12.94 17.61
N TYR A 379 -2.24 -13.27 16.65
CA TYR A 379 -2.46 -12.43 15.48
C TYR A 379 -3.15 -11.11 15.87
N ALA A 380 -2.71 -10.01 15.27
CA ALA A 380 -3.33 -8.70 15.39
C ALA A 380 -3.42 -8.03 14.02
N GLY A 381 -4.65 -7.68 13.58
CA GLY A 381 -4.85 -7.18 12.22
C GLY A 381 -4.56 -8.25 11.17
N LEU A 382 -3.97 -7.83 10.04
CA LEU A 382 -3.71 -8.68 8.88
C LEU A 382 -2.39 -9.46 8.98
N ASN A 383 -1.31 -8.79 9.40
CA ASN A 383 0.07 -9.25 9.22
C ASN A 383 0.97 -8.98 10.44
N ASP A 384 0.38 -8.66 11.60
CA ASP A 384 1.15 -8.39 12.82
C ASP A 384 0.97 -9.53 13.83
N ILE A 385 2.07 -9.83 14.53
CA ILE A 385 2.10 -10.69 15.70
C ILE A 385 2.28 -9.78 16.91
N ALA A 386 1.37 -9.89 17.88
CA ALA A 386 1.35 -9.08 19.08
C ALA A 386 1.45 -9.94 20.33
N ALA A 387 1.98 -9.35 21.40
CA ALA A 387 2.01 -9.95 22.72
C ALA A 387 0.61 -10.19 23.27
N VAL A 388 0.52 -11.10 24.22
CA VAL A 388 -0.70 -11.40 24.96
C VAL A 388 -0.47 -11.15 26.46
N HIS A 389 -1.35 -10.33 27.04
CA HIS A 389 -1.38 -10.03 28.47
C HIS A 389 -2.67 -10.52 29.11
N ASP A 390 -2.63 -10.72 30.42
CA ASP A 390 -3.84 -10.90 31.21
C ASP A 390 -4.33 -9.51 31.63
N ASP A 391 -5.61 -9.21 31.44
CA ASP A 391 -6.20 -7.90 31.77
C ASP A 391 -6.43 -7.69 33.28
N GLY A 392 -5.95 -8.63 34.12
CA GLY A 392 -6.17 -8.65 35.57
C GLY A 392 -7.57 -9.09 36.00
N GLY A 393 -8.50 -9.30 35.06
CA GLY A 393 -9.85 -9.82 35.28
C GLY A 393 -10.07 -11.25 34.76
N GLY A 394 -9.01 -11.88 34.23
CA GLY A 394 -9.06 -13.23 33.65
C GLY A 394 -9.32 -13.25 32.14
N ALA A 395 -9.39 -12.08 31.48
CA ALA A 395 -9.53 -11.99 30.03
C ALA A 395 -8.18 -11.69 29.36
N THR A 396 -8.02 -12.21 28.15
CA THR A 396 -6.82 -12.04 27.33
C THR A 396 -6.86 -10.69 26.60
N ALA A 397 -5.87 -9.82 26.84
CA ALA A 397 -5.70 -8.54 26.17
C ALA A 397 -4.52 -8.58 25.19
N VAL A 398 -4.68 -7.95 24.03
CA VAL A 398 -3.60 -7.77 23.06
C VAL A 398 -2.64 -6.69 23.56
N GLY A 399 -1.35 -7.05 23.63
CA GLY A 399 -0.23 -6.21 24.01
C GLY A 399 0.42 -5.48 22.84
N GLY A 400 1.70 -5.12 23.00
CA GLY A 400 2.44 -4.48 21.91
C GLY A 400 2.82 -5.47 20.80
N LYS A 401 3.12 -4.94 19.61
CA LYS A 401 3.58 -5.70 18.45
C LYS A 401 4.95 -6.33 18.74
N ILE A 402 5.05 -7.64 18.55
CA ILE A 402 6.32 -8.39 18.60
C ILE A 402 6.95 -8.42 17.22
N GLY A 403 6.15 -8.58 16.16
CA GLY A 403 6.66 -8.66 14.80
C GLY A 403 5.64 -8.29 13.74
N GLY A 404 6.14 -8.04 12.54
CA GLY A 404 5.32 -7.74 11.37
C GLY A 404 5.82 -8.47 10.14
N ALA A 405 4.87 -8.98 9.36
CA ALA A 405 5.11 -9.72 8.15
C ALA A 405 4.85 -8.88 6.89
N ALA A 406 5.49 -9.24 5.79
CA ALA A 406 5.09 -8.79 4.46
C ALA A 406 5.27 -9.90 3.44
N GLN A 407 4.42 -9.88 2.41
CA GLN A 407 4.40 -10.90 1.36
C GLN A 407 4.57 -10.32 -0.04
N MET A 408 5.15 -11.10 -0.93
CA MET A 408 5.18 -10.88 -2.38
C MET A 408 5.03 -12.22 -3.10
N ARG A 409 4.31 -12.20 -4.22
CA ARG A 409 4.21 -13.34 -5.13
C ARG A 409 5.19 -13.14 -6.30
N VAL A 410 5.92 -14.19 -6.64
CA VAL A 410 6.82 -14.26 -7.78
C VAL A 410 6.26 -15.29 -8.75
N SER A 411 5.89 -14.83 -9.94
CA SER A 411 5.31 -15.68 -10.97
C SER A 411 6.28 -16.77 -11.44
N ALA A 412 5.75 -17.92 -11.79
CA ALA A 412 6.50 -19.00 -12.41
C ALA A 412 7.05 -18.61 -13.80
N ARG A 413 8.13 -19.25 -14.24
CA ARG A 413 8.42 -19.44 -15.67
C ARG A 413 7.92 -20.82 -16.08
N ASP A 414 7.38 -20.96 -17.28
CA ASP A 414 7.20 -22.26 -17.96
C ASP A 414 6.61 -23.40 -17.11
N GLY A 415 5.43 -23.20 -16.51
CA GLY A 415 4.75 -24.24 -15.72
C GLY A 415 5.39 -24.58 -14.36
N ALA A 416 6.42 -23.82 -13.95
CA ALA A 416 7.04 -23.92 -12.63
C ALA A 416 6.04 -23.51 -11.52
N PRO A 417 6.34 -23.80 -10.23
CA PRO A 417 5.36 -23.63 -9.17
C PRO A 417 5.09 -22.18 -8.74
N GLY A 418 5.94 -21.22 -9.16
CA GLY A 418 5.92 -19.85 -8.62
C GLY A 418 6.32 -19.81 -7.14
N CYS A 419 6.42 -18.63 -6.55
CA CYS A 419 6.79 -18.48 -5.14
C CYS A 419 5.96 -17.43 -4.40
N LEU A 420 5.48 -17.78 -3.22
CA LEU A 420 5.11 -16.86 -2.16
C LEU A 420 6.33 -16.62 -1.27
N LEU A 421 6.88 -15.40 -1.33
CA LEU A 421 7.82 -14.90 -0.34
C LEU A 421 7.02 -14.29 0.81
N HIS A 422 7.20 -14.82 2.02
CA HIS A 422 6.69 -14.25 3.26
C HIS A 422 7.88 -14.00 4.18
N HIS A 423 8.10 -12.76 4.62
CA HIS A 423 9.19 -12.44 5.54
C HIS A 423 8.70 -11.67 6.75
N VAL A 424 9.40 -11.84 7.87
CA VAL A 424 9.00 -11.29 9.16
C VAL A 424 10.21 -10.73 9.86
N THR A 425 10.03 -9.56 10.46
CA THR A 425 10.98 -9.01 11.43
C THR A 425 10.33 -9.02 12.80
N LEU A 426 11.04 -9.61 13.77
CA LEU A 426 10.67 -9.71 15.17
C LEU A 426 11.57 -8.80 16.02
N ALA A 427 10.96 -8.08 16.96
CA ALA A 427 11.65 -7.32 17.97
C ALA A 427 12.08 -8.26 19.11
N TYR A 428 13.34 -8.71 19.09
CA TYR A 428 13.90 -9.42 20.22
C TYR A 428 14.07 -8.45 21.41
N ALA A 429 14.71 -7.32 21.14
CA ALA A 429 14.83 -6.16 22.03
C ALA A 429 14.46 -4.87 21.28
N ILE A 430 14.48 -3.71 21.94
CA ILE A 430 14.21 -2.43 21.27
C ILE A 430 14.94 -1.25 21.92
N ASP A 431 15.76 -0.56 21.14
CA ASP A 431 16.15 0.82 21.42
C ASP A 431 15.18 1.82 20.76
N ALA A 432 14.12 2.16 21.52
CA ALA A 432 13.11 3.10 21.06
C ALA A 432 13.65 4.52 20.84
N ALA A 433 14.75 4.91 21.50
CA ALA A 433 15.36 6.22 21.34
C ALA A 433 16.15 6.30 20.03
N ALA A 434 16.96 5.27 19.73
CA ALA A 434 17.67 5.15 18.46
C ALA A 434 16.69 5.15 17.28
N MET A 435 15.63 4.34 17.35
CA MET A 435 14.57 4.30 16.33
C MET A 435 13.90 5.66 16.13
N GLY A 436 13.51 6.34 17.21
CA GLY A 436 12.86 7.65 17.15
C GLY A 436 13.75 8.78 16.66
N GLY A 437 15.07 8.62 16.74
CA GLY A 437 16.06 9.58 16.24
C GLY A 437 16.39 9.43 14.75
N ILE A 438 15.79 8.45 14.05
CA ILE A 438 16.07 8.14 12.64
C ILE A 438 14.78 8.09 11.82
N LEU A 439 13.72 7.45 12.32
CA LEU A 439 12.46 7.39 11.58
C LEU A 439 11.71 8.71 11.70
N ILE A 440 11.37 9.30 10.54
CA ILE A 440 10.50 10.47 10.49
C ILE A 440 9.10 10.00 10.85
N THR A 441 8.64 10.42 12.02
CA THR A 441 7.28 10.15 12.46
C THR A 441 6.45 11.42 12.39
N ASP A 442 5.23 11.30 11.87
CA ASP A 442 4.21 12.37 11.71
C ASP A 442 4.35 13.47 12.79
N PRO A 443 4.39 14.79 12.49
CA PRO A 443 4.79 15.86 13.41
C PRO A 443 4.08 15.92 14.78
N GLU A 444 2.87 15.36 14.91
CA GLU A 444 2.20 15.13 16.21
C GLU A 444 2.98 14.18 17.15
N LYS A 445 3.95 13.42 16.63
CA LYS A 445 4.79 12.45 17.32
C LYS A 445 6.16 13.02 17.72
N MET A 446 6.41 14.32 17.56
CA MET A 446 7.62 14.97 18.10
C MET A 446 7.40 15.38 19.56
N SER A 447 7.19 14.41 20.47
CA SER A 447 7.09 14.66 21.92
C SER A 447 7.49 13.43 22.75
N ASP A 448 7.79 13.60 24.04
CA ASP A 448 8.03 12.50 24.99
C ASP A 448 6.87 11.47 25.05
N LYS A 449 5.66 11.90 24.67
CA LYS A 449 4.51 11.01 24.53
C LYS A 449 4.66 10.04 23.36
N ALA A 450 5.44 10.37 22.33
CA ALA A 450 5.68 9.52 21.18
C ALA A 450 6.71 8.41 21.45
N VAL A 451 7.74 8.68 22.26
CA VAL A 451 8.64 7.62 22.76
C VAL A 451 7.85 6.67 23.66
N LYS A 452 7.00 7.19 24.56
CA LYS A 452 6.05 6.38 25.35
C LYS A 452 5.04 5.64 24.46
N SER A 453 4.62 6.23 23.34
CA SER A 453 3.69 5.60 22.39
C SER A 453 4.36 4.56 21.49
N ALA A 454 5.63 4.70 21.14
CA ALA A 454 6.40 3.70 20.40
C ALA A 454 6.68 2.48 21.31
N ARG A 455 7.08 2.73 22.57
CA ARG A 455 7.20 1.70 23.62
C ARG A 455 5.87 1.03 23.99
N ARG A 456 4.72 1.68 23.75
CA ARG A 456 3.39 1.08 23.88
C ARG A 456 2.93 0.29 22.64
N ARG A 457 3.61 0.46 21.50
CA ARG A 457 3.23 -0.14 20.21
C ARG A 457 4.07 -1.34 19.84
N VAL A 458 5.34 -1.37 20.23
CA VAL A 458 6.24 -2.52 20.03
C VAL A 458 6.58 -3.09 21.39
N GLU A 459 6.45 -4.39 21.54
CA GLU A 459 6.78 -5.13 22.74
C GLU A 459 7.88 -6.15 22.40
N PRO A 460 9.10 -5.97 22.93
CA PRO A 460 10.19 -6.88 22.63
C PRO A 460 9.95 -8.24 23.29
N MET A 461 10.46 -9.30 22.66
CA MET A 461 10.38 -10.66 23.21
C MET A 461 10.99 -10.77 24.62
N THR A 462 12.05 -10.01 24.91
CA THR A 462 12.69 -9.94 26.24
C THR A 462 11.77 -9.42 27.34
N ALA A 463 10.58 -8.89 27.02
CA ALA A 463 9.56 -8.56 28.02
C ALA A 463 8.90 -9.80 28.64
N GLN A 464 8.96 -10.95 27.97
CA GLN A 464 8.31 -12.20 28.40
C GLN A 464 9.30 -13.37 28.54
N THR A 465 10.33 -13.44 27.68
CA THR A 465 11.34 -14.50 27.74
C THR A 465 12.63 -14.08 28.44
N THR A 466 13.29 -15.04 29.08
CA THR A 466 14.65 -14.91 29.61
C THR A 466 15.71 -15.51 28.68
N MET A 467 15.29 -16.11 27.56
CA MET A 467 16.20 -16.70 26.59
C MET A 467 17.03 -15.62 25.89
N THR A 468 18.29 -15.96 25.62
CA THR A 468 19.16 -15.20 24.72
C THR A 468 18.61 -15.25 23.29
N ARG A 469 19.02 -14.29 22.46
CA ARG A 469 18.60 -14.23 21.06
C ARG A 469 19.00 -15.50 20.31
N GLU A 470 20.18 -16.02 20.59
CA GLU A 470 20.72 -17.23 20.00
C GLU A 470 19.89 -18.46 20.37
N GLU A 471 19.45 -18.56 21.63
CA GLU A 471 18.55 -19.63 22.09
C GLU A 471 17.19 -19.53 21.41
N VAL A 472 16.61 -18.33 21.29
CA VAL A 472 15.35 -18.11 20.57
C VAL A 472 15.48 -18.56 19.11
N VAL A 473 16.56 -18.17 18.42
CA VAL A 473 16.83 -18.56 17.03
C VAL A 473 16.99 -20.07 16.90
N ALA A 474 17.68 -20.72 17.84
CA ALA A 474 17.84 -22.16 17.87
C ALA A 474 16.49 -22.89 18.04
N THR A 475 15.64 -22.42 18.96
CA THR A 475 14.28 -22.96 19.15
C THR A 475 13.42 -22.75 17.90
N MET A 476 13.45 -21.57 17.30
CA MET A 476 12.76 -21.30 16.04
C MET A 476 13.18 -22.27 14.94
N ALA A 477 14.47 -22.53 14.77
CA ALA A 477 14.98 -23.46 13.77
C ALA A 477 14.51 -24.90 14.03
N GLN A 478 14.51 -25.34 15.29
CA GLN A 478 14.04 -26.68 15.69
C GLN A 478 12.54 -26.85 15.42
N VAL A 479 11.72 -25.88 15.85
CA VAL A 479 10.28 -25.91 15.63
C VAL A 479 9.94 -25.87 14.15
N ALA A 480 10.58 -24.98 13.37
CA ALA A 480 10.37 -24.89 11.92
C ALA A 480 10.62 -26.24 11.22
N ALA A 481 11.68 -26.96 11.61
CA ALA A 481 12.02 -28.27 11.04
C ALA A 481 11.02 -29.37 11.45
N ALA A 482 10.49 -29.29 12.66
CA ALA A 482 9.55 -30.27 13.19
C ALA A 482 8.09 -30.01 12.78
N PHE A 483 7.71 -28.78 12.47
CA PHE A 483 6.31 -28.35 12.35
C PHE A 483 5.50 -29.15 11.31
N GLY A 484 6.10 -29.44 10.16
CA GLY A 484 5.49 -30.28 9.11
C GLY A 484 5.68 -31.79 9.30
N SER A 485 6.48 -32.21 10.29
CA SER A 485 6.85 -33.61 10.51
C SER A 485 6.05 -34.27 11.64
N GLN A 486 5.22 -33.52 12.37
CA GLN A 486 4.36 -34.06 13.43
C GLN A 486 3.22 -34.85 12.80
N THR A 487 3.24 -36.19 12.97
CA THR A 487 2.15 -37.08 12.55
C THR A 487 0.83 -36.61 13.18
N PRO A 488 -0.29 -36.57 12.43
CA PRO A 488 -1.58 -36.29 13.03
C PRO A 488 -1.83 -37.26 14.18
N MET A 489 -2.17 -36.76 15.38
CA MET A 489 -2.82 -37.60 16.38
C MET A 489 -4.03 -38.23 15.69
N ARG A 490 -4.02 -39.56 15.55
CA ARG A 490 -5.21 -40.30 15.09
C ARG A 490 -6.36 -39.94 16.03
N ALA A 491 -7.48 -39.53 15.44
CA ALA A 491 -8.73 -39.25 16.14
C ALA A 491 -9.23 -40.47 16.92
#